data_AF-A0A7S3SLG3-F1
#
_entry.id   AF-A0A7S3SLG3-F1
#
_cell.length_a   1.000
_cell.length_b   1.000
_cell.length_c   1.000
_cell.angle_alpha   90.00
_cell.angle_beta   90.00
_cell.angle_gamma   90.00
#
_symmetry.space_group_name_H-M   'P 1'
#
loop_
_entity.id
_entity.type
_entity.pdbx_description
1 polymer ?
#
loop_
_entity_poly.entity_id
_entity_poly.type
_entity_poly.pdbx_seq_one_letter_code
_entity_poly.pdbx_strand_id
1 'polypeptide(L)'
;LKEVPVNSVEELELLISVISKKALAEPHYCETYADLVFSLKTAFPQFPSRDGGKPVTFKSVLLNICQAEFEALPSSLEPSQEDLSSMDAGELEFERTRTKSRVLANMKFIGHLFLRQLLSAKVIGSVIQELTLCDQADVLPQEH
;
A
#
# COMPACT_ATOMS: atom_id res chain seq x y z
N LEU A 1 1.28 7.20 21.55
CA LEU A 1 1.80 8.18 20.56
C LEU A 1 2.49 9.40 21.17
N LYS A 2 2.20 9.81 22.43
CA LYS A 2 2.82 11.00 23.04
C LYS A 2 4.32 10.93 23.35
N GLU A 3 4.97 9.77 23.20
CA GLU A 3 6.37 9.57 23.60
C GLU A 3 7.37 9.39 22.44
N VAL A 4 6.88 9.36 21.19
CA VAL A 4 7.76 9.32 20.01
C VAL A 4 7.58 10.65 19.27
N PRO A 5 8.45 11.65 19.50
CA PRO A 5 8.38 12.89 18.74
C PRO A 5 8.77 12.61 17.30
N VAL A 6 7.88 12.93 16.35
CA VAL A 6 8.16 12.96 14.91
C VAL A 6 8.36 14.42 14.53
N ASN A 7 9.59 14.78 14.19
CA ASN A 7 10.03 16.17 14.03
C ASN A 7 10.27 16.56 12.57
N SER A 8 10.31 15.60 11.65
CA SER A 8 10.54 15.85 10.23
C SER A 8 9.64 15.01 9.32
N VAL A 9 9.58 15.41 8.04
CA VAL A 9 8.88 14.65 6.99
C VAL A 9 9.49 13.27 6.83
N GLU A 10 10.81 13.14 6.96
CA GLU A 10 11.53 11.88 6.72
C GLU A 10 11.29 10.88 7.86
N GLU A 11 11.20 11.37 9.10
CA GLU A 11 10.79 10.55 10.24
C GLU A 11 9.34 10.07 10.07
N LEU A 12 8.46 10.94 9.56
CA LEU A 12 7.07 10.56 9.26
C LEU A 12 7.01 9.50 8.15
N GLU A 13 7.75 9.70 7.07
CA GLU A 13 7.84 8.78 5.93
C GLU A 13 8.32 7.40 6.39
N LEU A 14 9.40 7.36 7.17
CA LEU A 14 9.92 6.12 7.73
C LEU A 14 8.88 5.42 8.62
N LEU A 15 8.22 6.18 9.50
CA LEU A 15 7.20 5.63 10.39
C LEU A 15 6.02 5.02 9.62
N ILE A 16 5.47 5.75 8.64
CA ILE A 16 4.36 5.26 7.83
C ILE A 16 4.80 4.05 6.98
N SER A 17 6.02 4.05 6.43
CA SER A 17 6.56 2.90 5.69
C SER A 17 6.68 1.66 6.58
N VAL A 18 7.19 1.81 7.81
CA VAL A 18 7.28 0.70 8.77
C VAL A 18 5.89 0.16 9.12
N ILE A 19 4.93 1.04 9.39
CA ILE A 19 3.54 0.64 9.68
C ILE A 19 2.92 -0.08 8.49
N SER A 20 3.12 0.43 7.28
CA SER A 20 2.58 -0.18 6.06
C SER A 20 3.16 -1.58 5.86
N LYS A 21 4.49 -1.75 5.94
CA LYS A 21 5.16 -3.05 5.84
C LYS A 21 4.67 -4.03 6.90
N LYS A 22 4.45 -3.56 8.13
CA LYS A 22 3.86 -4.35 9.21
C LYS A 22 2.42 -4.77 8.91
N ALA A 23 1.61 -3.88 8.35
CA ALA A 23 0.24 -4.23 7.93
C ALA A 23 0.20 -5.28 6.82
N LEU A 24 1.18 -5.27 5.91
CA LEU A 24 1.30 -6.29 4.85
C LEU A 24 1.80 -7.64 5.40
N ALA A 25 2.74 -7.61 6.34
CA ALA A 25 3.29 -8.81 6.97
C ALA A 25 2.33 -9.46 7.97
N GLU A 26 1.44 -8.67 8.58
CA GLU A 26 0.51 -9.11 9.62
C GLU A 26 -0.94 -8.72 9.26
N PRO A 27 -1.55 -9.30 8.20
CA PRO A 27 -2.83 -8.86 7.65
C PRO A 27 -4.03 -9.00 8.59
N HIS A 28 -3.89 -9.79 9.66
CA HIS A 28 -4.88 -9.91 10.73
C HIS A 28 -5.00 -8.63 11.56
N TYR A 29 -3.92 -7.87 11.72
CA TYR A 29 -3.88 -6.60 12.46
C TYR A 29 -3.99 -5.36 11.56
N CYS A 30 -4.29 -5.57 10.27
CA CYS A 30 -4.37 -4.53 9.25
C CYS A 30 -5.26 -3.34 9.67
N GLU A 31 -6.40 -3.62 10.30
CA GLU A 31 -7.31 -2.59 10.81
C GLU A 31 -6.65 -1.74 11.91
N THR A 32 -6.00 -2.37 12.88
CA THR A 32 -5.26 -1.71 13.97
C THR A 32 -4.16 -0.80 13.43
N TYR A 33 -3.42 -1.26 12.41
CA TYR A 33 -2.41 -0.41 11.76
C TYR A 33 -3.05 0.78 11.05
N ALA A 34 -4.20 0.62 10.41
CA ALA A 34 -4.91 1.73 9.77
C ALA A 34 -5.42 2.76 10.80
N ASP A 35 -5.87 2.31 11.98
CA ASP A 35 -6.20 3.19 13.12
C ASP A 35 -4.99 3.96 13.65
N LEU A 36 -3.82 3.31 13.66
CA LEU A 36 -2.57 3.97 14.03
C LEU A 36 -2.23 5.07 13.01
N VAL A 37 -2.30 4.80 11.71
CA VAL A 37 -2.08 5.80 10.65
C VAL A 37 -3.07 6.96 10.78
N PHE A 38 -4.34 6.68 11.07
CA PHE A 38 -5.36 7.71 11.30
C PHE A 38 -5.05 8.59 12.53
N SER A 39 -4.57 7.97 13.60
CA SER A 39 -4.15 8.68 14.81
C SER A 39 -2.93 9.56 14.55
N LEU A 40 -1.96 9.07 13.77
CA LEU A 40 -0.79 9.83 13.35
C LEU A 40 -1.17 11.04 12.48
N LYS A 41 -2.14 10.91 11.57
CA LYS A 41 -2.66 12.04 10.79
C LYS A 41 -3.18 13.17 11.68
N THR A 42 -3.73 12.84 12.83
CA THR A 42 -4.26 13.83 13.79
C THR A 42 -3.14 14.47 14.59
N ALA A 43 -2.11 13.69 14.97
CA ALA A 43 -0.95 14.20 15.71
C ALA A 43 0.02 15.02 14.84
N PHE A 44 0.21 14.63 13.58
CA PHE A 44 1.20 15.19 12.65
C PHE A 44 0.55 15.54 11.29
N PRO A 45 -0.36 16.51 11.24
CA PRO A 45 -1.16 16.77 10.04
C PRO A 45 -0.36 17.30 8.85
N GLN A 46 0.73 18.05 9.12
CA GLN A 46 1.60 18.62 8.10
C GLN A 46 2.97 18.98 8.70
N PHE A 47 3.96 19.11 7.83
CA PHE A 47 5.31 19.56 8.15
C PHE A 47 5.70 20.75 7.25
N PRO A 48 6.61 21.64 7.71
CA PRO A 48 7.15 22.70 6.87
C PRO A 48 7.84 22.15 5.62
N SER A 49 7.75 22.88 4.51
CA SER A 49 8.51 22.55 3.30
C SER A 49 9.99 22.89 3.51
N ARG A 50 10.89 22.03 3.02
CA ARG A 50 12.35 22.28 3.03
C ARG A 50 12.73 23.51 2.20
N ASP A 51 12.00 23.75 1.10
CA ASP A 51 12.36 24.75 0.09
C ASP A 51 11.56 26.05 0.23
N GLY A 52 10.87 26.24 1.37
CA GLY A 52 9.97 27.38 1.59
C GLY A 52 8.68 27.33 0.78
N GLY A 53 8.38 26.21 0.13
CA GLY A 53 7.15 25.97 -0.62
C GLY A 53 5.93 25.62 0.25
N LYS A 54 4.91 25.02 -0.37
CA LYS A 54 3.71 24.57 0.35
C LYS A 54 4.06 23.50 1.39
N PRO A 55 3.47 23.53 2.60
CA PRO A 55 3.67 22.49 3.60
C PRO A 55 3.40 21.10 3.05
N VAL A 56 4.21 20.13 3.47
CA VAL A 56 4.01 18.72 3.14
C VAL A 56 2.95 18.16 4.07
N THR A 57 1.85 17.64 3.52
CA THR A 57 0.75 17.12 4.33
C THR A 57 0.95 15.64 4.67
N PHE A 58 0.38 15.18 5.78
CA PHE A 58 0.35 13.76 6.11
C PHE A 58 -0.24 12.92 4.98
N LYS A 59 -1.34 13.39 4.39
CA LYS A 59 -2.04 12.67 3.32
C LYS A 59 -1.19 12.54 2.05
N SER A 60 -0.39 13.56 1.71
CA SER A 60 0.53 13.46 0.57
C SER A 60 1.65 12.46 0.84
N VAL A 61 2.20 12.43 2.05
CA VAL A 61 3.21 11.42 2.44
C VAL A 61 2.64 10.01 2.37
N LEU A 62 1.47 9.80 2.98
CA LEU A 62 0.78 8.51 2.96
C LEU A 62 0.49 8.06 1.52
N LEU A 63 0.02 8.97 0.66
CA LEU A 63 -0.27 8.65 -0.73
C LEU A 63 0.98 8.19 -1.47
N ASN A 64 2.09 8.91 -1.34
CA ASN A 64 3.36 8.55 -1.98
C ASN A 64 3.85 7.16 -1.54
N ILE A 65 3.70 6.83 -0.25
CA ILE A 65 4.07 5.51 0.28
C ILE A 65 3.14 4.43 -0.26
N CYS A 66 1.82 4.66 -0.27
CA CYS A 66 0.88 3.70 -0.84
C CYS A 66 1.16 3.46 -2.33
N GLN A 67 1.49 4.49 -3.10
CA GLN A 67 1.88 4.37 -4.51
C GLN A 67 3.16 3.54 -4.66
N ALA A 68 4.21 3.87 -3.92
CA ALA A 68 5.47 3.12 -3.97
C ALA A 68 5.30 1.63 -3.60
N GLU A 69 4.50 1.34 -2.56
CA GLU A 69 4.23 -0.04 -2.15
C GLU A 69 3.33 -0.79 -3.15
N PHE A 70 2.44 -0.06 -3.85
CA PHE A 70 1.59 -0.64 -4.90
C PHE A 70 2.38 -0.94 -6.18
N GLU A 71 3.22 0.01 -6.63
CA GLU A 71 4.10 -0.15 -7.79
C GLU A 71 5.19 -1.21 -7.57
N ALA A 72 5.56 -1.48 -6.32
CA ALA A 72 6.47 -2.57 -5.96
C ALA A 72 5.81 -3.95 -5.95
N LEU A 73 4.48 -4.04 -6.11
CA LEU A 73 3.80 -5.32 -6.29
C LEU A 73 4.16 -5.93 -7.64
N PRO A 74 4.23 -7.27 -7.73
CA PRO A 74 4.48 -7.93 -9.00
C PRO A 74 3.30 -7.69 -9.94
N SER A 75 3.62 -7.36 -11.19
CA SER A 75 2.64 -7.09 -12.25
C SER A 75 1.90 -8.34 -12.74
N SER A 76 2.39 -9.53 -12.38
CA SER A 76 1.78 -10.82 -12.71
C SER A 76 1.87 -11.78 -11.54
N LEU A 77 0.84 -12.62 -11.39
CA LEU A 77 0.86 -13.79 -10.50
C LEU A 77 1.42 -15.03 -11.18
N GLU A 78 1.64 -14.97 -12.50
CA GLU A 78 2.21 -16.07 -13.28
C GLU A 78 3.73 -16.07 -13.14
N PRO A 79 4.35 -17.25 -12.97
CA PRO A 79 5.80 -17.38 -12.86
C PRO A 79 6.48 -16.93 -14.15
N SER A 80 7.67 -16.34 -14.01
CA SER A 80 8.50 -15.97 -15.16
C SER A 80 9.08 -17.22 -15.84
N GLN A 81 9.61 -17.05 -17.06
CA GLN A 81 10.31 -18.15 -17.73
C GLN A 81 11.53 -18.64 -16.94
N GLU A 82 12.19 -17.74 -16.20
CA GLU A 82 13.32 -18.06 -15.34
C GLU A 82 12.88 -18.90 -14.14
N ASP A 83 11.79 -18.53 -13.48
CA ASP A 83 11.19 -19.31 -12.37
C ASP A 83 10.82 -20.72 -12.83
N LEU A 84 10.15 -20.84 -13.98
CA LEU A 84 9.76 -22.13 -14.56
C LEU A 84 10.96 -23.04 -14.88
N SER A 85 12.14 -22.45 -15.13
CA SER A 85 13.35 -23.19 -15.46
C SER A 85 14.20 -23.56 -14.24
N SER A 86 14.00 -22.88 -13.11
CA SER A 86 14.87 -22.96 -11.92
C SER A 86 14.19 -23.54 -10.69
N MET A 87 12.86 -23.53 -10.63
CA MET A 87 12.06 -23.94 -9.47
C MET A 87 11.26 -25.22 -9.77
N ASP A 88 11.05 -26.04 -8.75
CA ASP A 88 10.14 -27.18 -8.86
C ASP A 88 8.66 -26.76 -8.71
N ALA A 89 7.74 -27.69 -8.97
CA ALA A 89 6.31 -27.41 -8.92
C ALA A 89 5.84 -26.93 -7.53
N GLY A 90 6.45 -27.42 -6.45
CA GLY A 90 6.09 -27.04 -5.08
C GLY A 90 6.61 -25.65 -4.74
N GLU A 91 7.83 -25.31 -5.16
CA GLU A 91 8.40 -23.97 -5.02
C GLU A 91 7.62 -22.92 -5.81
N LEU A 92 7.22 -23.23 -7.04
CA LEU A 92 6.39 -22.36 -7.87
C LEU A 92 5.02 -22.10 -7.21
N GLU A 93 4.37 -23.13 -6.68
CA GLU A 93 3.08 -22.97 -5.98
C GLU A 93 3.23 -22.14 -4.70
N PHE A 94 4.32 -22.35 -3.95
CA PHE A 94 4.63 -21.58 -2.75
C PHE A 94 4.83 -20.09 -3.08
N GLU A 95 5.65 -19.74 -4.06
CA GLU A 95 5.89 -18.35 -4.45
C GLU A 95 4.63 -17.69 -5.04
N ARG A 96 3.83 -18.42 -5.83
CA ARG A 96 2.53 -17.94 -6.31
C ARG A 96 1.60 -17.60 -5.16
N THR A 97 1.50 -18.49 -4.16
CA THR A 97 0.66 -18.30 -2.97
C THR A 97 1.15 -17.13 -2.13
N ARG A 98 2.46 -17.02 -1.93
CA ARG A 98 3.11 -15.93 -1.19
C ARG A 98 2.89 -14.59 -1.87
N THR A 99 3.08 -14.53 -3.18
CA THR A 99 2.88 -13.33 -3.99
C THR A 99 1.42 -12.88 -3.95
N LYS A 100 0.48 -13.80 -4.18
CA LYS A 100 -0.96 -13.53 -4.08
C LYS A 100 -1.34 -13.01 -2.69
N SER A 101 -0.80 -13.61 -1.64
CA SER A 101 -1.05 -13.18 -0.26
C SER A 101 -0.55 -11.75 0.00
N ARG A 102 0.61 -11.39 -0.54
CA ARG A 102 1.16 -10.03 -0.44
C ARG A 102 0.29 -9.00 -1.15
N VAL A 103 -0.17 -9.30 -2.37
CA VAL A 103 -1.08 -8.43 -3.13
C VAL A 103 -2.39 -8.24 -2.36
N LEU A 104 -3.00 -9.32 -1.87
CA LEU A 104 -4.24 -9.27 -1.08
C LEU A 104 -4.10 -8.48 0.22
N ALA A 105 -2.99 -8.65 0.94
CA ALA A 105 -2.70 -7.90 2.15
C ALA A 105 -2.59 -6.39 1.87
N ASN A 106 -1.97 -6.02 0.75
CA ASN A 106 -1.84 -4.63 0.32
C ASN A 106 -3.20 -4.03 -0.03
N MET A 107 -4.03 -4.75 -0.80
CA MET A 107 -5.39 -4.30 -1.12
C MET A 107 -6.25 -4.14 0.13
N LYS A 108 -6.16 -5.08 1.08
CA LYS A 108 -6.86 -5.00 2.36
C LYS A 108 -6.46 -3.74 3.13
N PHE A 109 -5.16 -3.42 3.18
CA PHE A 109 -4.67 -2.25 3.88
C PHE A 109 -5.11 -0.94 3.23
N ILE A 110 -4.98 -0.83 1.90
CA ILE A 110 -5.49 0.31 1.11
C ILE A 110 -6.99 0.51 1.38
N GLY A 111 -7.78 -0.57 1.41
CA GLY A 111 -9.20 -0.52 1.75
C GLY A 111 -9.46 0.05 3.15
N HIS A 112 -8.74 -0.41 4.18
CA HIS A 112 -8.88 0.14 5.53
C HIS A 112 -8.46 1.60 5.67
N LEU A 113 -7.47 2.06 4.88
CA LEU A 113 -7.08 3.48 4.81
C LEU A 113 -8.20 4.32 4.15
N PHE A 114 -8.82 3.80 3.09
CA PHE A 114 -9.94 4.47 2.43
C PHE A 114 -11.16 4.60 3.34
N LEU A 115 -11.53 3.54 4.08
CA LEU A 115 -12.64 3.58 5.04
C LEU A 115 -12.46 4.66 6.13
N ARG A 116 -11.20 5.04 6.42
CA ARG A 116 -10.83 6.12 7.36
C ARG A 116 -10.67 7.48 6.69
N GLN A 117 -11.09 7.61 5.43
CA GLN A 117 -10.99 8.82 4.61
C GLN A 117 -9.55 9.35 4.49
N LEU A 118 -8.56 8.44 4.58
CA LEU A 118 -7.15 8.78 4.40
C LEU A 118 -6.77 8.82 2.91
N LEU A 119 -7.42 7.97 2.11
CA LEU A 119 -7.31 7.95 0.65
C LEU A 119 -8.60 8.47 0.00
N SER A 120 -8.48 9.01 -1.21
CA SER A 120 -9.64 9.52 -1.97
C SER A 120 -10.25 8.43 -2.85
N ALA A 121 -11.52 8.62 -3.24
CA ALA A 121 -12.18 7.72 -4.19
C ALA A 121 -11.44 7.64 -5.54
N LYS A 122 -10.77 8.72 -5.97
CA LYS A 122 -9.95 8.72 -7.19
C LYS A 122 -8.79 7.72 -7.10
N VAL A 123 -8.11 7.67 -5.95
CA VAL A 123 -6.98 6.74 -5.72
C VAL A 123 -7.48 5.30 -5.75
N ILE A 124 -8.61 5.02 -5.09
CA ILE A 124 -9.23 3.69 -5.11
C ILE A 124 -9.69 3.31 -6.52
N GLY A 125 -10.24 4.25 -7.28
CA GLY A 125 -10.60 4.04 -8.68
C GLY A 125 -9.40 3.59 -9.51
N SER A 126 -8.26 4.27 -9.39
CA SER A 126 -7.02 3.89 -10.09
C SER A 126 -6.52 2.50 -9.69
N VAL A 127 -6.53 2.17 -8.39
CA VAL A 127 -6.16 0.82 -7.91
C VAL A 127 -7.08 -0.25 -8.51
N ILE A 128 -8.40 -0.01 -8.55
CA ILE A 128 -9.35 -0.98 -9.13
C ILE A 128 -9.11 -1.17 -10.63
N GLN A 129 -8.91 -0.08 -11.38
CA GLN A 129 -8.62 -0.14 -12.82
C GLN A 129 -7.40 -1.02 -13.10
N GLU A 130 -6.33 -0.83 -12.33
CA GLU A 130 -5.09 -1.58 -12.52
C GLU A 130 -5.22 -3.05 -12.11
N LEU A 131 -5.92 -3.35 -11.01
CA LEU A 131 -6.17 -4.73 -10.58
C LEU A 131 -7.05 -5.52 -11.55
N THR A 132 -7.98 -4.85 -12.22
CA THR A 132 -8.95 -5.49 -13.14
C THR A 132 -8.50 -5.45 -14.58
N LEU A 133 -7.43 -4.71 -14.91
CA LEU A 133 -7.02 -4.40 -16.29
C LEU A 133 -8.18 -3.79 -17.10
N CYS A 134 -9.14 -3.15 -16.42
CA CYS A 134 -10.29 -2.50 -17.06
C CYS A 134 -10.02 -1.01 -17.27
N ASP A 135 -9.68 -0.65 -18.50
CA ASP A 135 -9.68 0.75 -18.95
C ASP A 135 -11.11 1.28 -19.20
N GLN A 136 -12.12 0.40 -19.20
CA GLN A 136 -13.52 0.72 -19.40
C GLN A 136 -14.39 0.06 -18.33
N ALA A 137 -15.17 0.88 -17.61
CA ALA A 137 -16.03 0.42 -16.51
C ALA A 137 -17.13 -0.58 -16.92
N ASP A 138 -17.44 -0.68 -18.21
CA ASP A 138 -18.51 -1.51 -18.77
C ASP A 138 -18.04 -2.87 -19.32
N VAL A 139 -16.74 -3.17 -19.28
CA VAL A 139 -16.18 -4.43 -19.80
C VAL A 139 -15.71 -5.27 -18.62
N LEU A 140 -16.34 -6.42 -18.40
CA LEU A 140 -15.88 -7.39 -17.40
C LEU A 140 -14.59 -8.08 -17.89
N PRO A 141 -13.52 -8.17 -17.07
CA PRO A 141 -12.34 -8.93 -17.43
C PRO A 141 -12.68 -10.42 -17.58
N GLN A 142 -11.95 -11.11 -18.46
CA GLN A 142 -12.06 -12.56 -18.55
C GLN A 142 -11.56 -13.19 -17.24
N GLU A 143 -12.39 -14.07 -16.67
CA GLU A 143 -12.00 -14.89 -15.52
C GLU A 143 -10.86 -15.84 -15.97
N HIS A 144 -9.70 -15.71 -15.33
CA HIS A 144 -8.53 -16.58 -15.53
C HIS A 144 -8.55 -17.75 -14.55
#